data_AF-A0A7X4Y9B6-F1
#
_entry.id   AF-A0A7X4Y9B6-F1
#
_cell.length_a   1.000
_cell.length_b   1.000
_cell.length_c   1.000
_cell.angle_alpha   90.00
_cell.angle_beta   90.00
_cell.angle_gamma   90.00
#
_symmetry.space_group_name_H-M   'P 1'
#
loop_
_entity.id
_entity.type
_entity.pdbx_description
1 polymer ?
#
loop_
_entity_poly.entity_id
_entity_poly.type
_entity_poly.pdbx_seq_one_letter_code
_entity_poly.pdbx_strand_id
1 'polypeptide(L)' 'MAKMMHCSPEEVRSWPWSDVVRLLAYNALEREEFDRRVQKHSAASHRTPASGPTTNTTVYRFGPRPTPKR' A
#
# COMPACT_ATOMS: atom_id res chain seq x y z
N MET A 1 11.42 1.03 3.28
CA MET A 1 12.35 1.63 4.28
C MET A 1 12.68 3.10 4.04
N ALA A 2 13.48 3.49 3.03
CA ALA A 2 13.83 4.92 2.84
C ALA A 2 12.60 5.86 2.71
N LYS A 3 11.58 5.44 1.97
CA LYS A 3 10.29 6.15 1.86
C LYS A 3 9.52 6.26 3.18
N MET A 4 9.68 5.29 4.08
CA MET A 4 9.01 5.24 5.39
C MET A 4 9.77 6.07 6.43
N MET A 5 11.09 6.19 6.27
CA MET A 5 11.96 7.04 7.08
C MET A 5 11.97 8.50 6.60
N HIS A 6 11.16 8.84 5.58
CA HIS A 6 11.14 10.15 4.92
C HIS A 6 12.51 10.63 4.42
N CYS A 7 13.43 9.71 4.13
CA CYS A 7 14.75 10.07 3.60
C CYS A 7 14.64 10.42 2.12
N SER A 8 15.27 11.52 1.73
CA SER A 8 15.44 11.89 0.33
C SER A 8 16.42 10.93 -0.37
N PRO A 9 16.28 10.70 -1.69
CA PRO A 9 17.24 9.88 -2.43
C PRO A 9 18.69 10.37 -2.30
N GLU A 10 18.87 11.68 -2.20
CA GLU A 10 20.15 12.37 -2.09
C GLU A 10 20.83 12.10 -0.74
N GLU A 11 20.04 12.04 0.34
CA GLU A 11 20.54 11.61 1.66
C GLU A 11 20.93 10.13 1.65
N VAL A 12 20.17 9.26 0.98
CA VAL A 12 20.53 7.83 0.89
C VAL A 12 21.83 7.64 0.10
N ARG A 13 22.13 8.50 -0.88
CA ARG A 13 23.38 8.44 -1.66
C ARG A 13 24.62 8.82 -0.86
N SER A 14 24.48 9.58 0.23
CA SER A 14 25.60 9.92 1.09
C SER A 14 25.89 8.85 2.16
N TRP A 15 25.05 7.82 2.26
CA TRP A 15 25.22 6.77 3.26
C TRP A 15 26.45 5.90 2.97
N PRO A 16 27.12 5.39 4.02
CA PRO A 16 28.14 4.38 3.85
C PRO A 16 27.61 3.17 3.10
N TRP A 17 28.41 2.63 2.18
CA TRP A 17 28.02 1.45 1.39
C TRP A 17 27.64 0.25 2.26
N SER A 18 28.30 0.09 3.42
CA SER A 18 27.96 -0.94 4.41
C SER A 18 26.52 -0.87 4.87
N ASP A 19 26.00 0.33 5.06
CA ASP A 19 24.67 0.56 5.64
C ASP A 19 23.60 0.33 4.57
N VAL A 20 23.89 0.72 3.32
CA VAL A 20 23.07 0.39 2.16
C VAL A 20 22.94 -1.14 2.00
N VAL A 21 24.05 -1.87 2.08
CA VAL A 21 24.04 -3.34 1.98
C VAL A 21 23.28 -3.98 3.14
N ARG A 22 23.48 -3.53 4.37
CA ARG A 22 22.73 -4.02 5.55
C ARG A 22 21.23 -3.77 5.39
N LEU A 23 20.84 -2.59 4.91
CA LEU A 23 19.44 -2.26 4.68
C LEU A 23 18.82 -3.14 3.59
N LEU A 24 19.54 -3.42 2.50
CA LEU A 24 19.09 -4.32 1.44
C LEU A 24 18.92 -5.76 1.94
N ALA A 25 19.88 -6.26 2.73
CA ALA A 25 19.79 -7.58 3.34
C ALA A 25 18.57 -7.69 4.28
N TYR A 26 18.32 -6.66 5.09
CA TYR A 26 17.15 -6.62 5.97
C TYR A 26 15.83 -6.59 5.17
N ASN A 27 15.74 -5.76 4.13
CA ASN A 27 14.57 -5.70 3.24
C ASN A 27 14.28 -7.06 2.59
N ALA A 28 15.32 -7.81 2.20
CA ALA A 28 15.14 -9.12 1.58
C ALA A 28 14.43 -10.10 2.54
N LEU A 29 14.78 -10.05 3.83
CA LEU A 29 14.14 -10.87 4.87
C LEU A 29 12.68 -10.46 5.11
N GLU A 30 12.41 -9.15 5.21
CA GLU A 30 11.05 -8.65 5.38
C GLU A 30 10.16 -9.00 4.18
N ARG A 31 10.72 -8.95 2.97
CA ARG A 31 9.96 -9.27 1.75
C ARG A 31 9.61 -10.75 1.68
N GLU A 32 10.52 -11.64 2.05
CA GLU A 32 10.23 -13.07 2.13
C GLU A 32 9.13 -13.37 3.16
N GLU A 33 9.15 -12.70 4.31
CA GLU A 33 8.11 -12.83 5.32
C GLU A 33 6.76 -12.27 4.85
N PHE A 34 6.78 -11.12 4.17
CA PHE A 34 5.59 -10.53 3.56
C PHE A 34 5.00 -11.44 2.50
N ASP A 35 5.82 -11.97 1.58
CA ASP A 35 5.39 -12.89 0.53
C ASP A 35 4.79 -14.17 1.15
N ARG A 36 5.40 -14.70 2.21
CA ARG A 36 4.87 -15.85 2.96
C ARG A 36 3.49 -15.55 3.57
N ARG A 37 3.29 -14.36 4.14
CA ARG A 37 1.99 -13.93 4.69
C ARG A 37 0.96 -13.69 3.59
N VAL A 38 1.33 -13.04 2.49
CA VAL A 38 0.45 -12.79 1.34
C VAL A 38 0.04 -14.08 0.65
N GLN A 39 0.96 -15.03 0.45
CA GLN A 39 0.63 -16.34 -0.12
C GLN A 39 -0.28 -17.16 0.82
N LYS A 40 -0.03 -17.11 2.14
CA LYS A 40 -0.89 -17.74 3.14
C LYS A 40 -2.30 -17.13 3.17
N HIS A 41 -2.43 -15.82 2.94
CA HIS A 41 -3.73 -15.15 2.79
C HIS A 41 -4.37 -15.36 1.41
N SER A 42 -3.59 -15.64 0.36
CA SER A 42 -4.09 -15.90 -0.99
C SER A 42 -4.74 -17.28 -1.10
N ALA A 43 -4.28 -18.27 -0.33
CA ALA A 43 -4.94 -19.57 -0.20
C ALA A 43 -6.29 -19.50 0.55
N ALA A 44 -6.53 -18.43 1.32
CA ALA A 44 -7.79 -18.17 2.01
C ALA A 44 -8.71 -17.20 1.25
N SER A 45 -8.33 -16.76 0.04
CA SER A 45 -9.14 -15.88 -0.81
C SER A 45 -9.89 -16.67 -1.88
N HIS A 46 -10.60 -17.73 -1.46
CA HIS A 46 -11.84 -18.03 -2.16
C HIS A 46 -12.80 -16.87 -1.86
N ARG A 47 -13.27 -16.22 -2.92
CA ARG A 47 -14.34 -15.22 -2.90
C ARG A 47 -15.48 -15.66 -1.97
N THR A 48 -15.50 -15.13 -0.78
CA THR A 48 -16.71 -15.03 0.04
C THR A 48 -16.82 -13.58 0.44
N PRO A 49 -17.87 -12.85 -0.02
CA PRO A 49 -18.09 -11.51 0.47
C PRO A 49 -18.32 -11.62 1.98
N ALA A 50 -17.51 -10.93 2.77
CA ALA A 50 -17.70 -10.86 4.20
C ALA A 50 -19.10 -10.26 4.46
N SER A 51 -20.02 -11.07 4.96
CA SER A 51 -21.31 -10.64 5.48
C SER A 51 -21.10 -9.90 6.80
N GLY A 52 -20.49 -8.72 6.74
CA GLY A 52 -20.47 -7.73 7.81
C GLY A 52 -21.70 -6.84 7.74
N PRO A 53 -22.06 -6.15 8.84
CA PRO A 53 -23.25 -5.30 8.87
C PRO A 53 -23.19 -4.26 7.75
N THR A 54 -24.28 -4.17 6.98
CA THR A 54 -24.41 -3.33 5.79
C THR A 54 -24.19 -1.87 6.13
N THR A 55 -22.96 -1.37 5.95
CA THR A 55 -22.70 0.07 5.98
C THR A 55 -23.30 0.67 4.72
N ASN A 56 -24.51 1.21 4.82
CA ASN A 56 -25.14 1.98 3.77
C ASN A 56 -24.37 3.29 3.57
N THR A 57 -23.34 3.28 2.73
CA THR A 57 -22.65 4.49 2.31
C THR A 57 -23.48 5.18 1.23
N THR A 58 -24.30 6.15 1.63
CA THR A 58 -24.99 7.04 0.68
C THR A 58 -23.96 7.97 0.05
N VAL A 59 -23.57 7.70 -1.18
CA VAL A 59 -22.71 8.60 -1.96
C VAL A 59 -23.56 9.68 -2.61
N TYR A 60 -23.55 10.90 -2.07
CA TYR A 60 -24.21 12.05 -2.69
C TYR A 60 -23.29 12.60 -3.79
N ARG A 61 -23.58 12.27 -5.05
CA ARG A 61 -22.84 12.80 -6.21
C ARG A 61 -23.53 14.06 -6.71
N PHE A 62 -22.88 15.21 -6.54
CA PHE A 62 -23.29 16.43 -7.23
C PHE A 62 -22.88 16.32 -8.71
N GLY A 63 -23.85 16.08 -9.58
CA GLY A 63 -23.65 16.15 -11.03
C GLY A 63 -23.44 17.60 -11.49
N PRO A 64 -22.80 17.85 -12.64
CA PRO A 64 -22.68 19.18 -13.20
C PRO A 64 -24.08 19.78 -13.44
N ARG A 65 -24.26 21.03 -12.97
CA ARG A 65 -25.51 21.79 -13.05
C ARG A 65 -25.96 21.88 -14.53
N PRO A 66 -27.21 21.53 -14.89
CA PRO A 66 -27.69 21.74 -16.24
C PRO A 66 -27.67 23.23 -16.54
N THR A 67 -26.97 23.61 -17.61
CA THR A 67 -27.00 24.97 -18.14
C THR A 67 -28.42 25.25 -18.64
N PRO A 68 -29.01 26.41 -18.29
CA PRO A 68 -30.32 26.77 -18.80
C PRO A 68 -30.25 26.93 -20.32
N LYS A 69 -31.06 26.16 -21.06
CA LYS A 69 -31.29 26.41 -22.49
C LYS A 69 -32.12 27.69 -22.62
N ARG A 70 -31.62 28.61 -23.43
CA ARG A 70 -32.31 29.83 -23.89
C ARG A 70 -33.57 29.49 -24.66
#